data_AF-A0A971E765-F1
#
_entry.id   AF-A0A971E765-F1
#
_cell.length_a   1.000
_cell.length_b   1.000
_cell.length_c   1.000
_cell.angle_alpha   90.00
_cell.angle_beta   90.00
_cell.angle_gamma   90.00
#
_symmetry.space_group_name_H-M   'P 1'
#
loop_
_entity.id
_entity.type
_entity.pdbx_description
1 polymer ?
#
loop_
_entity_poly.entity_id
_entity_poly.type
_entity_poly.pdbx_seq_one_letter_code
_entity_poly.pdbx_strand_id
1 'polypeptide(L)' 'MFVALHGCTAIAGDISNVMLKLLLEKAPYVKLTESQLIPCRMNALSVPLADDFVDGAVANAILHLISEPTIVIRELWRV' A
#
# COMPACT_ATOMS: atom_id res chain seq x y z
N MET A 1 -2.54 -0.73 7.19
CA MET A 1 -3.34 -0.68 8.44
C MET A 1 -2.57 -0.10 9.61
N PHE A 2 -1.39 -0.62 9.98
CA PHE A 2 -0.63 -0.10 11.15
C PHE A 2 -0.42 1.42 11.12
N VAL A 3 0.06 1.96 10.00
CA VAL A 3 0.30 3.40 9.84
C VAL A 3 -0.99 4.21 9.95
N ALA A 4 -2.10 3.71 9.40
CA ALA A 4 -3.41 4.37 9.48
C ALA A 4 -3.95 4.45 10.92
N LEU A 5 -3.68 3.44 11.74
CA LEU A 5 -4.08 3.43 13.16
C LEU A 5 -3.36 4.49 14.00
N HIS A 6 -2.24 5.03 13.50
CA HIS A 6 -1.48 6.10 14.14
C HIS A 6 -1.85 7.49 13.61
N GLY A 7 -2.99 7.62 12.91
CA GLY A 7 -3.54 8.90 12.47
C GLY A 7 -3.08 9.38 11.09
N CYS A 8 -2.25 8.61 10.39
CA CYS A 8 -1.87 8.91 9.01
C CYS A 8 -2.96 8.46 8.01
N THR A 9 -3.05 9.13 6.87
CA THR A 9 -3.75 8.57 5.71
C THR A 9 -2.85 7.53 5.04
N ALA A 10 -3.35 6.32 4.81
CA ALA A 10 -2.60 5.25 4.18
C ALA A 10 -3.19 4.88 2.83
N ILE A 11 -2.35 4.82 1.80
CA ILE A 11 -2.68 4.17 0.52
C ILE A 11 -2.23 2.72 0.62
N ALA A 12 -3.16 1.77 0.49
CA ALA A 12 -2.87 0.35 0.55
C ALA A 12 -2.85 -0.25 -0.85
N GLY A 13 -1.64 -0.61 -1.31
CA GLY A 13 -1.40 -1.15 -2.63
C GLY A 13 -1.37 -2.68 -2.69
N ASP A 14 -2.14 -3.28 -3.59
CA ASP A 14 -2.02 -4.71 -3.96
C ASP A 14 -2.49 -4.92 -5.41
N ILE A 15 -1.89 -5.88 -6.13
CA ILE A 15 -2.32 -6.20 -7.50
C ILE A 15 -3.62 -7.02 -7.52
N SER A 16 -3.89 -7.72 -6.41
CA SER A 16 -5.03 -8.60 -6.20
C SER A 16 -6.23 -7.85 -5.64
N ASN A 17 -7.32 -7.84 -6.40
CA ASN A 17 -8.61 -7.34 -5.90
C ASN A 17 -9.14 -8.14 -4.70
N VAL A 18 -8.76 -9.42 -4.58
CA VAL A 18 -9.17 -10.25 -3.45
C VAL A 18 -8.52 -9.74 -2.17
N MET A 19 -7.23 -9.38 -2.21
CA MET A 19 -6.52 -8.85 -1.05
C MET A 19 -7.04 -7.48 -0.63
N LEU A 20 -7.33 -6.60 -1.59
CA LEU A 20 -7.93 -5.30 -1.31
C LEU A 20 -9.33 -5.42 -0.72
N LYS A 21 -10.14 -6.37 -1.20
CA LYS A 21 -11.46 -6.64 -0.64
C LYS A 21 -11.35 -7.12 0.81
N LEU A 22 -10.46 -8.08 1.09
CA LEU A 22 -10.18 -8.57 2.43
C LEU A 22 -9.71 -7.47 3.38
N LEU A 23 -8.90 -6.52 2.88
CA LEU A 23 -8.48 -5.35 3.64
C LEU A 23 -9.68 -4.49 4.05
N LEU A 24 -10.56 -4.17 3.11
CA LEU A 24 -11.75 -3.35 3.37
C LEU A 24 -12.76 -4.05 4.28
N GLU A 25 -12.93 -5.37 4.14
CA GLU A 25 -13.74 -6.16 5.06
C GLU A 25 -13.17 -6.14 6.49
N LYS A 26 -11.83 -6.05 6.64
CA LYS A 26 -11.16 -6.03 7.95
C LYS A 26 -11.06 -4.65 8.59
N ALA A 27 -11.07 -3.58 7.81
CA ALA A 27 -10.88 -2.21 8.30
C ALA A 27 -11.88 -1.77 9.40
N PRO A 28 -13.19 -2.12 9.33
CA PRO A 28 -14.15 -1.75 10.38
C PRO A 28 -13.83 -2.33 11.76
N TYR A 29 -13.25 -3.54 11.83
CA TYR A 29 -12.94 -4.21 13.10
C TYR A 29 -11.84 -3.50 13.89
N VAL A 30 -11.05 -2.65 13.24
CA VAL A 30 -10.00 -1.84 13.87
C VAL A 30 -10.35 -0.35 13.94
N LYS A 31 -11.63 0.01 13.70
CA LYS A 31 -12.15 1.38 13.75
C LYS A 31 -11.44 2.37 12.81
N LEU A 32 -10.91 1.89 11.68
CA LEU A 32 -10.41 2.79 10.64
C LEU A 32 -11.58 3.38 9.87
N THR A 33 -11.56 4.70 9.66
CA THR A 33 -12.52 5.37 8.79
C THR A 33 -12.10 5.23 7.32
N GLU A 34 -13.06 5.32 6.40
CA GLU A 34 -12.78 5.29 4.95
C GLU A 34 -11.79 6.39 4.53
N SER A 35 -11.76 7.52 5.25
CA SER A 35 -10.83 8.62 4.99
C SER A 35 -9.37 8.33 5.37
N GLN A 36 -9.10 7.31 6.19
CA GLN A 36 -7.75 6.96 6.66
C GLN A 36 -7.10 5.84 5.85
N LEU A 37 -7.86 5.13 5.03
CA LEU A 37 -7.39 3.97 4.26
C LEU A 37 -7.93 4.00 2.85
N ILE A 38 -7.05 4.29 1.89
CA ILE A 38 -7.36 4.35 0.47
C ILE A 38 -6.85 3.06 -0.17
N PRO A 39 -7.72 2.09 -0.49
CA PRO A 39 -7.32 0.90 -1.25
C PRO A 39 -6.98 1.30 -2.68
N CYS A 40 -5.85 0.84 -3.19
CA CYS A 40 -5.46 1.11 -4.57
C CYS A 40 -4.92 -0.16 -5.21
N ARG A 41 -5.52 -0.56 -6.33
CA ARG A 41 -5.00 -1.66 -7.13
C ARG A 41 -3.76 -1.19 -7.87
N MET A 42 -2.60 -1.73 -7.52
CA MET A 42 -1.33 -1.32 -8.10
C MET A 42 -0.36 -2.50 -8.26
N ASN A 43 0.51 -2.40 -9.26
CA ASN A 43 1.65 -3.29 -9.42
C ASN A 43 2.86 -2.64 -8.73
N ALA A 44 3.51 -3.36 -7.82
CA ALA A 44 4.70 -2.85 -7.13
C ALA A 44 5.90 -2.57 -8.06
N LEU A 45 5.89 -3.13 -9.28
CA LEU A 45 6.87 -2.86 -10.33
C LEU A 45 6.59 -1.56 -11.10
N SER A 46 5.40 -0.96 -10.92
CA SER A 46 4.96 0.26 -11.59
C SER A 46 3.83 0.90 -10.77
N VAL A 47 4.21 1.64 -9.74
CA VAL A 47 3.29 2.28 -8.80
C VAL A 47 2.65 3.50 -9.46
N PRO A 48 1.30 3.58 -9.55
CA PRO A 48 0.60 4.65 -10.27
C PRO A 48 0.45 5.92 -9.41
N LEU A 49 1.54 6.33 -8.75
CA LEU A 49 1.64 7.56 -7.98
C LEU A 49 2.73 8.43 -8.58
N ALA A 50 2.59 9.75 -8.45
CA ALA A 50 3.60 10.71 -8.86
C ALA A 50 4.85 10.57 -7.98
N ASP A 51 5.94 11.18 -8.44
CA ASP A 51 7.18 11.27 -7.67
C ASP A 51 6.96 12.14 -6.41
N ASP A 52 7.58 11.77 -5.29
CA ASP A 52 7.49 12.44 -3.99
C ASP A 52 6.03 12.68 -3.50
N PHE A 53 5.10 11.79 -3.85
CA PHE A 53 3.68 11.91 -3.55
C PHE A 53 3.33 11.48 -2.12
N VAL A 54 4.12 10.59 -1.50
CA VAL A 54 3.91 10.12 -0.13
C VAL A 54 5.07 10.49 0.78
N ASP A 55 4.77 10.75 2.05
CA ASP A 55 5.81 10.99 3.07
C ASP A 55 6.64 9.73 3.39
N GLY A 56 6.12 8.55 3.05
CA GLY A 56 6.80 7.28 3.25
C GLY A 56 6.10 6.10 2.59
N ALA A 57 6.90 5.15 2.13
CA ALA A 57 6.46 3.95 1.46
C ALA A 57 6.98 2.69 2.17
N VAL A 58 6.15 1.64 2.25
CA VAL A 58 6.50 0.39 2.95
C VAL A 58 6.13 -0.82 2.11
N ALA A 59 7.13 -1.65 1.79
CA ALA A 59 6.93 -3.01 1.29
C ALA A 59 7.04 -4.02 2.43
N ASN A 60 5.93 -4.41 3.02
CA ASN A 60 5.92 -5.34 4.14
C ASN A 60 5.85 -6.80 3.66
N ALA A 61 6.94 -7.56 3.81
CA ALA A 61 6.99 -8.99 3.51
C ALA A 61 6.53 -9.38 2.09
N ILE A 62 6.77 -8.51 1.08
CA ILE A 62 6.42 -8.79 -0.32
C ILE A 62 7.63 -8.93 -1.26
N LEU A 63 8.80 -8.40 -0.90
CA LEU A 63 9.97 -8.38 -1.80
C LEU A 63 10.45 -9.78 -2.19
N HIS A 64 10.26 -10.78 -1.33
CA HIS A 64 10.65 -12.17 -1.60
C HIS A 64 9.72 -12.89 -2.62
N LEU A 65 8.58 -12.29 -2.95
CA LEU A 65 7.61 -12.83 -3.92
C LEU A 65 7.83 -12.28 -5.33
N ILE A 66 8.78 -11.36 -5.52
CA ILE A 66 8.96 -10.59 -6.74
C ILE A 66 10.30 -10.94 -7.36
N SER A 67 10.31 -11.26 -8.67
CA SER A 67 11.52 -11.64 -9.39
C SER A 67 12.56 -10.52 -9.48
N GLU A 68 12.10 -9.26 -9.50
CA GLU A 68 12.94 -8.06 -9.63
C GLU A 68 12.70 -7.08 -8.45
N PRO A 69 13.13 -7.44 -7.22
CA PRO A 69 12.83 -6.64 -6.02
C PRO A 69 13.50 -5.26 -6.06
N THR A 70 14.57 -5.09 -6.83
CA THR A 70 15.26 -3.80 -7.01
C THR A 70 14.39 -2.76 -7.73
N ILE A 71 13.50 -3.18 -8.63
CA ILE A 71 12.53 -2.27 -9.27
C ILE A 71 11.56 -1.76 -8.22
N VAL A 72 11.07 -2.63 -7.34
CA VAL A 72 10.16 -2.24 -6.26
C VAL A 72 10.83 -1.24 -5.31
N ILE A 73 12.08 -1.49 -4.92
CA ILE A 73 12.83 -0.55 -4.06
C ILE A 73 12.97 0.81 -4.74
N ARG A 74 13.20 0.84 -6.05
CA ARG A 74 13.25 2.09 -6.83
C ARG A 74 11.90 2.80 -6.85
N GLU A 75 10.82 2.05 -7.06
CA GLU A 75 9.47 2.61 -7.03
C GLU A 75 9.12 3.18 -5.65
N LEU A 76 9.47 2.50 -4.56
CA LEU A 76 9.27 2.99 -3.19
C LEU A 76 10.10 4.25 -2.87
N TRP A 77 11.26 4.40 -3.50
CA TRP A 77 12.08 5.61 -3.37
C TRP A 77 11.53 6.77 -4.20
N ARG A 78 10.91 6.46 -5.35
CA ARG A 78 10.41 7.45 -6.29
C ARG A 78 9.14 8.13 -5.77
N VAL A 79 8.19 7.34 -5.26
CA VAL A 79 6.85 7.80 -4.83
C VAL A 79 6.87 8.39 -3.43
#